data_AF-A0A1J1IAP8-F1
#
_entry.id   AF-A0A1J1IAP8-F1
#
_cell.length_a   1.000
_cell.length_b   1.000
_cell.length_c   1.000
_cell.angle_alpha   90.00
_cell.angle_beta   90.00
_cell.angle_gamma   90.00
#
_symmetry.space_group_name_H-M   'P 1'
#
loop_
_entity.id
_entity.type
_entity.pdbx_description
1 polymer ?
#
loop_
_entity_poly.entity_id
_entity_poly.type
_entity_poly.pdbx_seq_one_letter_code
_entity_poly.pdbx_strand_id
1 'polypeptide(L)'
;MGLRCVEERDKAVSLGLTSAILKFGAVIPSPIVFGYIFDRSCILWGQTCSKNGNCWLYDNDVIKYTFNVTAGIFTMIGTFWDVGTWYYAKDVEIFDAELKDVKESDEK
;
A
#
# COMPACT_ATOMS: atom_id res chain seq x y z
N MET A 1 -1.80 12.13 -0.34
CA MET A 1 -1.49 13.58 -0.49
C MET A 1 -2.72 14.24 -1.10
N GLY A 2 -3.40 15.12 -0.36
CA GLY A 2 -4.69 15.67 -0.81
C GLY A 2 -4.52 16.68 -1.94
N LEU A 3 -5.22 16.48 -3.06
CA LEU A 3 -5.30 17.45 -4.16
C LEU A 3 -6.06 18.74 -3.77
N ARG A 4 -6.73 18.72 -2.61
CA ARG A 4 -7.48 19.87 -2.07
C ARG A 4 -6.58 20.97 -1.51
N CYS A 5 -5.32 20.66 -1.18
CA CYS A 5 -4.39 21.61 -0.58
C CYS A 5 -3.35 22.15 -1.58
N VAL A 6 -3.49 21.84 -2.88
CA VAL A 6 -2.47 22.14 -3.91
C VAL A 6 -3.09 22.93 -5.05
N GLU A 7 -2.42 23.99 -5.48
CA GLU A 7 -2.83 24.82 -6.62
C GLU A 7 -2.80 24.02 -7.94
N GLU A 8 -3.66 24.38 -8.91
CA GLU A 8 -3.88 23.57 -10.12
C GLU A 8 -2.60 23.30 -10.93
N ARG A 9 -1.66 24.24 -10.91
CA ARG A 9 -0.37 24.13 -11.60
C ARG A 9 0.55 23.05 -10.98
N ASP A 10 0.42 22.78 -9.69
CA ASP A 10 1.31 21.90 -8.93
C ASP A 10 0.69 20.51 -8.65
N LYS A 11 -0.55 20.28 -9.12
CA LYS A 11 -1.24 18.98 -9.00
C LYS A 11 -0.43 17.84 -9.63
N ALA A 12 0.13 18.07 -10.82
CA ALA A 12 0.94 17.07 -11.54
C ALA A 12 2.22 16.70 -10.76
N VAL A 13 2.90 17.69 -10.17
CA VAL A 13 4.10 17.49 -9.35
C VAL A 13 3.77 16.68 -8.09
N SER A 14 2.66 16.99 -7.43
CA SER A 14 2.20 16.30 -6.22
C SER A 14 1.84 14.83 -6.46
N LEU A 15 1.18 14.55 -7.58
CA LEU A 15 0.89 13.18 -8.01
C LEU A 15 2.19 12.43 -8.35
N GLY A 16 3.11 13.08 -9.05
CA GLY A 16 4.44 12.54 -9.35
C GLY A 16 5.21 12.15 -8.09
N LEU A 17 5.30 13.05 -7.12
CA LEU A 17 5.97 12.80 -5.84
C LEU A 17 5.31 11.67 -5.04
N THR A 18 3.98 11.67 -4.96
CA THR A 18 3.22 10.59 -4.28
C THR A 18 3.52 9.25 -4.95
N SER A 19 3.55 9.21 -6.28
CA SER A 19 3.86 8.00 -7.03
C SER A 19 5.31 7.54 -6.82
N ALA A 20 6.27 8.47 -6.71
CA ALA A 20 7.66 8.15 -6.43
C ALA A 20 7.80 7.54 -5.04
N ILE A 21 7.20 8.14 -4.02
CA ILE A 21 7.22 7.64 -2.64
C ILE A 21 6.61 6.23 -2.57
N LEU A 22 5.46 6.00 -3.21
CA LEU A 22 4.84 4.68 -3.28
C LEU A 22 5.74 3.65 -3.96
N LYS A 23 6.43 4.03 -5.04
CA LYS A 23 7.35 3.12 -5.74
C LYS A 23 8.54 2.73 -4.85
N PHE A 24 9.16 3.70 -4.19
CA PHE A 24 10.28 3.43 -3.28
C PHE A 24 9.85 2.64 -2.05
N GLY A 25 8.71 2.99 -1.45
CA GLY A 25 8.24 2.40 -0.19
C GLY A 25 7.54 1.04 -0.33
N ALA A 26 6.89 0.77 -1.47
CA ALA A 26 6.12 -0.46 -1.67
C ALA A 26 6.58 -1.28 -2.87
N VAL A 27 6.74 -0.65 -4.04
CA VAL A 27 6.95 -1.39 -5.30
C VAL A 27 8.36 -2.00 -5.41
N ILE A 28 9.39 -1.32 -4.93
CA ILE A 28 10.77 -1.85 -4.92
C ILE A 28 10.97 -2.98 -3.88
N PRO A 29 10.52 -2.86 -2.61
CA PRO A 29 10.70 -3.94 -1.65
C PRO A 29 9.85 -5.17 -1.96
N SER A 30 8.70 -5.01 -2.63
CA SER A 30 7.82 -6.13 -3.01
C SER A 30 8.57 -7.27 -3.74
N PRO A 31 9.19 -7.06 -4.92
CA PRO A 31 9.90 -8.12 -5.64
C PRO A 31 11.14 -8.63 -4.91
N ILE A 32 11.75 -7.85 -4.01
CA ILE A 32 12.88 -8.32 -3.19
C ILE A 32 12.38 -9.38 -2.20
N VAL A 33 11.29 -9.09 -1.50
CA VAL A 33 10.67 -10.03 -0.55
C VAL A 33 10.13 -11.24 -1.28
N PHE A 34 9.37 -11.05 -2.36
CA PHE A 34 8.85 -12.18 -3.14
C PHE A 34 9.97 -13.00 -3.78
N GLY A 35 11.02 -12.37 -4.30
CA GLY A 35 12.20 -13.05 -4.83
C GLY A 35 12.85 -13.95 -3.77
N TYR A 36 13.04 -13.43 -2.55
CA TYR A 36 13.55 -14.23 -1.43
C TYR A 36 12.63 -15.41 -1.09
N ILE A 37 11.31 -15.23 -1.09
CA ILE A 37 10.34 -16.31 -0.83
C ILE A 37 10.47 -17.41 -1.89
N PHE A 38 10.55 -17.03 -3.17
CA PHE A 38 10.72 -17.98 -4.27
C PHE A 38 12.04 -18.75 -4.15
N ASP A 39 13.14 -18.05 -3.86
CA ASP A 39 14.46 -18.67 -3.65
C ASP A 39 14.44 -19.68 -2.49
N ARG A 40 13.70 -19.39 -1.41
CA ARG A 40 13.57 -20.27 -0.23
C ARG A 40 12.65 -21.46 -0.47
N SER A 41 11.66 -21.33 -1.37
CA SER A 41 10.75 -22.40 -1.74
C SER A 41 11.34 -23.41 -2.72
N CYS A 42 12.58 -23.20 -3.20
CA CYS A 42 13.22 -24.10 -4.13
C CYS A 42 13.62 -25.43 -3.47
N ILE A 43 13.05 -26.54 -3.97
CA ILE A 43 13.39 -27.90 -3.54
C ILE A 43 14.56 -28.44 -4.38
N LEU A 44 14.51 -28.23 -5.70
CA LEU A 44 15.50 -28.73 -6.64
C LEU A 44 16.08 -27.60 -7.50
N TRP A 45 17.33 -27.24 -7.20
CA TRP A 45 18.10 -26.29 -8.00
C TRP A 45 18.57 -26.94 -9.30
N GLY A 46 18.27 -26.32 -10.44
CA GLY A 46 18.83 -26.74 -11.72
C GLY A 46 20.32 -26.43 -11.76
N GLN A 47 21.17 -27.44 -11.95
CA GLN A 47 22.61 -27.26 -12.11
C GLN A 47 22.97 -27.36 -13.59
N THR A 48 23.45 -26.26 -14.17
CA THR A 48 24.04 -26.25 -15.52
C THR A 48 25.52 -25.90 -15.38
N CYS A 49 26.41 -26.78 -15.86
CA CYS A 49 27.86 -26.57 -15.82
C CYS A 49 28.40 -26.20 -14.42
N SER A 50 27.91 -26.89 -13.37
CA SER A 50 28.33 -26.69 -11.97
C SER A 50 27.96 -25.33 -11.34
N LYS A 51 27.09 -24.55 -11.99
CA LYS A 51 26.51 -23.33 -11.41
C LYS A 51 25.03 -23.51 -11.12
N ASN A 52 24.57 -22.96 -10.00
CA ASN A 52 23.15 -22.91 -9.66
C ASN A 52 22.43 -21.98 -10.64
N GLY A 53 21.48 -22.53 -11.40
CA GLY A 53 20.62 -21.79 -12.31
C GLY A 53 19.23 -21.57 -11.71
N ASN A 54 18.21 -21.53 -12.58
CA ASN A 54 16.82 -21.45 -12.13
C ASN A 54 16.39 -22.72 -11.37
N CYS A 55 15.47 -22.58 -10.42
CA CYS A 55 14.87 -23.71 -9.75
C CYS A 55 13.91 -24.46 -10.68
N TRP A 56 13.93 -25.80 -10.64
CA TRP A 56 13.05 -26.64 -11.46
C TRP A 56 11.76 -27.02 -10.72
N LEU A 57 11.85 -27.18 -9.40
CA LEU A 57 10.72 -27.58 -8.57
C LEU A 57 10.63 -26.71 -7.32
N TYR A 58 9.49 -26.03 -7.21
CA TYR A 58 9.14 -25.19 -6.09
C TYR A 58 8.13 -25.89 -5.18
N ASP A 59 8.28 -25.70 -3.87
CA ASP A 59 7.30 -26.12 -2.88
C ASP A 59 6.06 -25.20 -2.93
N ASN A 60 4.94 -25.75 -3.40
CA ASN A 60 3.69 -25.01 -3.53
C ASN A 60 3.08 -24.64 -2.18
N ASP A 61 3.30 -25.44 -1.13
CA ASP A 61 2.66 -25.20 0.17
C ASP A 61 3.37 -24.09 0.92
N VAL A 62 4.70 -24.02 0.82
CA VAL A 62 5.50 -22.90 1.33
C VAL A 62 5.12 -21.59 0.64
N ILE A 63 5.00 -21.59 -0.70
CA ILE A 63 4.60 -20.39 -1.45
C ILE A 63 3.20 -19.94 -1.04
N LYS A 64 2.21 -20.84 -1.01
CA LYS A 64 0.84 -20.52 -0.61
C LYS A 64 0.79 -19.91 0.79
N TYR A 65 1.38 -20.58 1.78
CA TYR A 65 1.31 -20.12 3.16
C TYR A 65 2.00 -18.77 3.33
N THR A 66 3.23 -18.63 2.80
CA THR A 66 4.01 -17.40 2.95
C THR A 66 3.34 -16.22 2.24
N PHE A 67 2.78 -16.43 1.04
CA PHE A 67 2.05 -15.40 0.31
C PHE A 67 0.80 -14.92 1.07
N ASN A 68 -0.03 -15.87 1.54
CA ASN A 68 -1.26 -15.54 2.27
C ASN A 68 -0.99 -14.86 3.62
N VAL A 69 0.02 -15.33 4.36
CA VAL A 69 0.41 -14.70 5.63
C VAL A 69 0.95 -13.29 5.41
N THR A 70 1.82 -13.10 4.41
CA THR A 70 2.39 -11.79 4.08
C THR A 70 1.29 -10.81 3.68
N ALA A 71 0.39 -11.21 2.78
CA ALA A 71 -0.77 -10.41 2.39
C ALA A 71 -1.66 -10.10 3.59
N GLY A 72 -1.96 -11.10 4.42
CA GLY A 72 -2.75 -10.92 5.64
C GLY A 72 -2.14 -9.90 6.61
N ILE A 73 -0.82 -9.94 6.83
CA ILE A 73 -0.13 -8.97 7.69
C ILE A 73 -0.25 -7.55 7.14
N PHE A 74 0.03 -7.34 5.85
CA PHE A 74 -0.09 -6.01 5.23
C PHE A 74 -1.52 -5.48 5.29
N THR A 75 -2.51 -6.32 4.98
CA THR A 75 -3.93 -5.96 5.06
C THR A 75 -4.33 -5.61 6.49
N MET A 76 -3.93 -6.41 7.49
CA MET A 76 -4.25 -6.15 8.90
C MET A 76 -3.67 -4.82 9.38
N ILE A 77 -2.43 -4.50 9.01
CA ILE A 77 -1.81 -3.20 9.34
C ILE A 77 -2.59 -2.05 8.68
N GLY A 78 -2.96 -2.19 7.41
CA GLY A 78 -3.78 -1.20 6.70
C GLY A 78 -5.13 -1.00 7.36
N THR A 79 -5.85 -2.08 7.64
CA THR A 79 -7.16 -2.04 8.31
C THR A 79 -7.05 -1.40 9.69
N PHE A 80 -5.99 -1.68 10.45
CA PHE A 80 -5.77 -1.02 11.74
C PHE A 80 -5.60 0.49 11.60
N TRP A 81 -4.83 0.94 10.61
CA TRP A 81 -4.66 2.37 10.31
C TRP A 81 -5.96 3.04 9.85
N ASP A 82 -6.72 2.36 8.99
CA ASP A 82 -8.01 2.84 8.49
C ASP A 82 -9.02 2.96 9.64
N VAL A 83 -9.09 1.96 10.53
CA VAL A 83 -9.92 1.99 11.73
C VAL A 83 -9.51 3.13 12.65
N GLY A 84 -8.20 3.32 12.88
CA GLY A 84 -7.70 4.46 13.66
C GLY A 84 -8.15 5.79 13.06
N THR A 85 -7.95 5.97 11.75
CA THR A 85 -8.38 7.18 11.03
C THR A 85 -9.88 7.40 11.16
N TRP A 86 -10.69 6.34 11.02
CA TRP A 86 -12.13 6.41 11.18
C TRP A 86 -12.54 6.81 12.59
N TYR A 87 -11.87 6.28 13.63
CA TYR A 87 -12.09 6.67 15.02
C TYR A 87 -11.80 8.16 15.25
N TYR A 88 -10.68 8.68 14.74
CA TYR A 88 -10.32 10.10 14.92
C TYR A 88 -11.13 11.06 14.05
N ALA A 89 -11.56 10.62 12.85
CA ALA A 89 -12.32 11.46 11.93
C ALA A 89 -13.80 11.58 12.30
N LYS A 90 -14.29 10.82 13.28
CA LYS A 90 -15.70 10.77 13.67
C LYS A 90 -16.21 12.10 14.26
N ASP A 91 -15.32 12.89 14.86
CA ASP A 91 -15.65 14.19 15.49
C ASP A 91 -15.44 15.39 14.54
N VAL A 92 -15.18 15.15 13.25
CA VAL A 92 -15.01 16.24 12.26
C VAL A 92 -16.37 16.63 11.70
N GLU A 93 -17.00 17.65 12.29
CA GLU A 93 -18.23 18.29 11.79
C GLU A 93 -17.95 19.10 10.51
N ILE A 94 -17.96 18.45 9.33
CA ILE A 94 -17.80 19.16 8.05
C ILE A 94 -19.09 19.87 7.62
N PHE A 95 -20.26 19.27 7.89
CA PHE A 95 -21.54 19.76 7.37
C PHE A 95 -22.27 20.74 8.31
N ASP A 96 -22.01 20.70 9.64
CA ASP A 96 -22.70 21.57 10.59
C ASP A 96 -22.20 23.03 10.56
N ALA A 97 -20.93 23.24 10.17
CA ALA A 97 -20.38 24.58 9.93
C ALA A 97 -20.97 25.21 8.67
N GLU A 98 -21.05 24.45 7.56
CA GLU A 98 -21.58 24.93 6.28
C GLU A 98 -23.10 25.22 6.38
N LEU A 99 -23.85 24.39 7.11
CA LEU A 99 -25.28 24.60 7.35
C LEU A 99 -25.57 25.78 8.31
N LYS A 100 -24.65 26.13 9.19
CA LYS A 100 -24.76 27.33 10.04
C LYS A 100 -24.53 28.61 9.24
N ASP A 101 -23.49 28.65 8.43
CA ASP A 101 -23.17 29.83 7.60
C ASP A 101 -24.28 30.13 6.58
N VAL A 102 -24.89 29.10 5.95
CA VAL A 102 -26.02 29.30 5.02
C VAL A 102 -27.27 29.82 5.75
N LYS A 103 -27.59 29.27 6.92
CA LYS A 103 -28.75 29.73 7.72
C LYS A 103 -28.59 31.16 8.22
N GLU A 104 -27.37 31.54 8.64
CA GLU A 104 -27.09 32.92 9.07
C GLU A 104 -27.11 33.91 7.89
N SER A 105 -26.81 33.45 6.67
CA SER A 105 -26.89 34.26 5.45
C SER A 105 -28.32 34.44 4.92
N ASP A 106 -29.19 33.45 5.10
CA ASP A 106 -30.61 33.54 4.71
C ASP A 106 -31.46 34.34 5.71
N GLU A 107 -31.00 34.50 6.96
CA GLU A 107 -31.71 35.23 8.03
C GLU A 107 -31.41 36.75 8.05
N LYS A 108 -30.48 37.24 7.23
CA LYS A 108 -30.04 38.65 7.19
C LYS A 108 -30.48 39.37 5.91
#